data_AF-A0A2J8NJL4-F1
#
_entry.id   AF-A0A2J8NJL4-F1
#
_cell.length_a   1.000
_cell.length_b   1.000
_cell.length_c   1.000
_cell.angle_alpha   90.00
_cell.angle_beta   90.00
_cell.angle_gamma   90.00
#
_symmetry.space_group_name_H-M   'P 1'
#
loop_
_entity.id
_entity.type
_entity.pdbx_description
1 polymer ?
#
loop_
_entity_poly.entity_id
_entity_poly.type
_entity_poly.pdbx_seq_one_letter_code
_entity_poly.pdbx_strand_id
1 'polypeptide(L)'
;MPALACLRRLCRHVSPQAVLFLLFIFCLFSVFISAYYLYGWKRGLEPSADAPEPDCGDPPPVAPSRLLPLKPVQAATPSRTDPLVLVFVESLYSQLGQEVVAILESSRFKYRTEIAPGKGDMPTLTDKGRGRFALIIYENILKYVNLDAWNRELLDKYCVAYGVGIIGFFKANENSLLSAQLKGFPLFLHSNLGLKDCSINPKSPLLYVTRPSEVEKGVLPGEDWTVFQSNHSTYEPVLLAKTRSSESIPHLGADAGLHAALHATVVQDLGLHDGIQRVLFGNNLNFWLHKLVFVDAVAFLTGKRLSLPLDRYILVDIDDIFVGKEGTRMKVEDVKALFDTQNELRAHIPNFTFNLGYSGKFFHTGTDAEDAGDDLLLSYVKEFWWFPHMWSHMQPHLFHNQSVLAEQMALNKKFAVEHGIPTDMGYAVAPHHSGVYPVHVQLYEAWKQVWSIRVTSTEEYPHLKPARYRRGFIHNGIMVLPRQTCGLFTHTIFYNEYPGGSSELDKIINGGELFLTVLLNPISIFMTHLSNYGNDRLGLYTFKHLVRFLHSWTNLRLQTLPPVQLAQKYFQIFSEEKDPLWQ
;
A
#
# COMPACT_ATOMS: atom_id res chain seq x y z
N MET A 1 54.77 -18.07 -10.40
CA MET A 1 54.60 -17.83 -8.95
C MET A 1 55.75 -16.98 -8.40
N PRO A 2 55.59 -15.66 -8.27
CA PRO A 2 56.36 -14.93 -7.25
C PRO A 2 55.60 -13.82 -6.49
N ALA A 3 54.31 -13.58 -6.75
CA ALA A 3 53.55 -12.50 -6.09
C ALA A 3 53.09 -12.87 -4.65
N LEU A 4 52.87 -14.15 -4.36
CA LEU A 4 52.39 -14.64 -3.06
C LEU A 4 53.47 -14.69 -1.96
N ALA A 5 54.75 -14.53 -2.30
CA ALA A 5 55.84 -14.54 -1.33
C ALA A 5 56.12 -13.16 -0.71
N CYS A 6 55.73 -12.06 -1.39
CA CYS A 6 55.96 -10.70 -0.89
C CYS A 6 54.93 -10.31 0.19
N LEU A 7 53.67 -10.72 0.04
CA LEU A 7 52.60 -10.45 1.02
C LEU A 7 52.80 -11.19 2.36
N ARG A 8 53.47 -12.35 2.36
CA ARG A 8 53.78 -13.07 3.61
C ARG A 8 54.91 -12.44 4.44
N ARG A 9 55.68 -11.49 3.89
CA ARG A 9 56.77 -10.80 4.62
C ARG A 9 56.34 -9.50 5.30
N LEU A 10 55.20 -8.90 4.93
CA LEU A 10 54.70 -7.69 5.60
C LEU A 10 53.95 -7.98 6.91
N CYS A 11 53.56 -9.25 7.14
CA CYS A 11 52.78 -9.67 8.32
C CYS A 11 53.65 -10.30 9.44
N ARG A 12 54.92 -9.91 9.57
CA ARG A 12 55.73 -10.28 10.75
C ARG A 12 56.25 -9.02 11.44
N HIS A 13 55.74 -8.83 12.66
CA HIS A 13 56.02 -7.77 13.63
C HIS A 13 55.34 -6.41 13.41
N VAL A 14 54.00 -6.41 13.44
CA VAL A 14 53.28 -5.25 13.98
C VAL A 14 53.18 -5.47 15.49
N SER A 15 53.80 -4.60 16.30
CA SER A 15 53.72 -4.70 17.76
C SER A 15 52.27 -4.49 18.22
N PRO A 16 51.82 -5.12 19.33
CA PRO A 16 50.47 -4.91 19.86
C PRO A 16 50.16 -3.43 20.10
N GLN A 17 51.19 -2.64 20.45
CA GLN A 17 51.11 -1.20 20.65
C GLN A 17 50.80 -0.44 19.34
N ALA A 18 51.36 -0.87 18.20
CA ALA A 18 51.08 -0.27 16.90
C ALA A 18 49.64 -0.55 16.43
N VAL A 19 49.10 -1.73 16.74
CA VAL A 19 47.68 -2.06 16.47
C VAL A 19 46.74 -1.23 17.34
N LEU A 20 47.04 -1.10 18.64
CA LEU A 20 46.29 -0.24 19.56
C LEU A 20 46.31 1.24 19.12
N PHE A 21 47.45 1.72 18.63
CA PHE A 21 47.60 3.09 18.14
C PHE A 21 46.78 3.33 16.85
N LEU A 22 46.78 2.38 15.91
CA LEU A 22 45.95 2.43 14.71
C LEU A 22 44.45 2.40 15.03
N LEU A 23 44.04 1.55 15.98
CA LEU A 23 42.65 1.50 16.45
C LEU A 23 42.23 2.81 17.13
N PHE A 24 43.12 3.42 17.91
CA PHE A 24 42.86 4.71 18.54
C PHE A 24 42.69 5.83 17.51
N ILE A 25 43.55 5.87 16.48
CA ILE A 25 43.41 6.83 15.36
C ILE A 25 42.08 6.61 14.61
N PHE A 26 41.71 5.36 14.36
CA PHE A 26 40.46 5.04 13.67
C PHE A 26 39.23 5.45 14.50
N CYS A 27 39.28 5.25 15.82
CA CYS A 27 38.25 5.73 16.75
C CYS A 27 38.13 7.26 16.74
N LEU A 28 39.25 7.98 16.82
CA LEU A 28 39.24 9.45 16.77
C LEU A 28 38.68 9.97 15.45
N PHE A 29 39.04 9.35 14.33
CA PHE A 29 38.52 9.70 13.01
C PHE A 29 37.01 9.42 12.90
N SER A 30 36.54 8.28 13.44
CA SER A 30 35.11 7.94 13.50
C SER A 30 34.30 8.93 14.35
N VAL A 31 34.84 9.36 15.50
CA VAL A 31 34.20 10.37 16.36
C VAL A 31 34.17 11.72 15.66
N PHE A 32 35.24 12.09 14.95
CA PHE A 32 35.28 13.35 14.20
C PHE A 32 34.29 13.39 13.04
N ILE A 33 34.17 12.30 12.25
CA ILE A 33 33.14 12.18 11.20
C ILE A 33 31.75 12.23 11.82
N SER A 34 31.51 11.50 12.90
CA SER A 34 30.21 11.49 13.58
C SER A 34 29.84 12.87 14.12
N ALA A 35 30.80 13.59 14.71
CA ALA A 35 30.60 14.97 15.18
C ALA A 35 30.35 15.94 14.01
N TYR A 36 31.06 15.77 12.89
CA TYR A 36 30.84 16.58 11.69
C TYR A 36 29.41 16.39 11.13
N TYR A 37 28.90 15.15 11.07
CA TYR A 37 27.53 14.91 10.64
C TYR A 37 26.48 15.33 11.68
N LEU A 38 26.74 15.14 12.97
CA LEU A 38 25.82 15.53 14.05
C LEU A 38 25.70 17.06 14.23
N TYR A 39 26.79 17.81 14.03
CA TYR A 39 26.80 19.26 14.21
C TYR A 39 26.73 20.06 12.90
N GLY A 40 27.27 19.54 11.79
CA GLY A 40 27.22 20.18 10.48
C GLY A 40 25.83 20.11 9.82
N TRP A 41 25.07 19.03 10.07
CA TRP A 41 23.72 18.86 9.53
C TRP A 41 22.65 19.63 10.31
N LYS A 42 22.89 19.94 11.60
CA LYS A 42 21.95 20.68 12.46
C LYS A 42 21.72 22.15 12.05
N ARG A 43 22.48 22.70 11.09
CA ARG A 43 22.25 24.06 10.56
C ARG A 43 21.27 24.14 9.39
N GLY A 44 20.74 23.01 8.89
CA GLY A 44 19.81 22.97 7.77
C GLY A 44 18.34 22.66 8.13
N LEU A 45 18.01 22.53 9.41
CA LEU A 45 16.68 22.11 9.87
C LEU A 45 16.17 23.09 10.95
N GLU A 46 15.79 24.29 10.53
CA GLU A 46 14.68 24.99 11.17
C GLU A 46 13.44 24.82 10.27
N PRO A 47 12.31 24.32 10.79
CA PRO A 47 11.07 24.32 10.05
C PRO A 47 10.53 25.75 9.98
N SER A 48 10.35 26.27 8.76
CA SER A 48 9.52 27.45 8.52
C SER A 48 8.11 27.13 8.99
N ALA A 49 7.69 27.75 10.09
CA ALA A 49 6.28 27.96 10.38
C ALA A 49 5.68 28.80 9.23
N ASP A 50 4.41 28.55 8.93
CA ASP A 50 3.56 29.23 7.94
C ASP A 50 3.79 28.88 6.46
N ALA A 51 3.21 27.76 6.03
CA ALA A 51 2.79 27.57 4.64
C ALA A 51 1.27 27.83 4.54
N PRO A 52 0.79 28.70 3.63
CA PRO A 52 -0.62 29.06 3.55
C PRO A 52 -1.44 27.91 2.94
N GLU A 53 -2.66 27.72 3.49
CA GLU A 53 -3.67 26.79 3.00
C GLU A 53 -4.00 27.03 1.51
N PRO A 54 -4.10 25.98 0.68
CA PRO A 54 -4.69 26.11 -0.64
C PRO A 54 -6.22 25.99 -0.54
N ASP A 55 -6.87 27.11 -0.83
CA ASP A 55 -8.30 27.32 -0.96
C ASP A 55 -8.94 26.33 -1.95
N CYS A 56 -9.95 25.57 -1.48
CA CYS A 56 -10.72 24.62 -2.28
C CYS A 56 -11.82 25.37 -3.04
N GLY A 57 -11.51 25.81 -4.26
CA GLY A 57 -12.52 26.28 -5.20
C GLY A 57 -13.06 25.14 -6.06
N ASP A 58 -14.38 24.92 -6.03
CA ASP A 58 -15.09 23.99 -6.92
C ASP A 58 -14.84 24.33 -8.41
N PRO A 59 -14.45 23.35 -9.26
CA PRO A 59 -14.38 23.59 -10.69
C PRO A 59 -15.80 23.69 -11.32
N PRO A 60 -16.01 24.57 -12.31
CA PRO A 60 -17.32 24.76 -12.93
C PRO A 60 -17.75 23.52 -13.75
N PRO A 61 -19.07 23.31 -13.95
CA PRO A 61 -19.60 22.13 -14.62
C PRO A 61 -19.17 22.11 -16.10
N VAL A 62 -18.30 21.15 -16.45
CA VAL A 62 -17.92 20.88 -17.83
C VAL A 62 -19.03 20.08 -18.50
N ALA A 63 -19.68 20.68 -19.49
CA ALA A 63 -20.71 20.03 -20.29
C ALA A 63 -20.14 18.82 -21.06
N PRO A 64 -20.83 17.67 -21.10
CA PRO A 64 -20.39 16.51 -21.87
C PRO A 64 -20.61 16.77 -23.35
N SER A 65 -19.55 16.71 -24.16
CA SER A 65 -19.67 16.79 -25.62
C SER A 65 -18.96 15.63 -26.30
N ARG A 66 -19.79 14.85 -27.01
CA ARG A 66 -19.50 13.82 -28.02
C ARG A 66 -18.90 12.50 -27.51
N LEU A 67 -19.76 11.74 -26.83
CA LEU A 67 -19.72 10.27 -26.88
C LEU A 67 -19.85 9.84 -28.36
N LEU A 68 -18.80 9.23 -28.91
CA LEU A 68 -19.03 8.24 -29.96
C LEU A 68 -19.80 7.08 -29.31
N PRO A 69 -20.69 6.38 -30.05
CA PRO A 69 -21.56 5.38 -29.45
C PRO A 69 -20.69 4.30 -28.82
N LEU A 70 -20.69 4.22 -27.48
CA LEU A 70 -20.49 2.96 -26.79
C LEU A 70 -21.47 2.01 -27.46
N LYS A 71 -20.96 1.01 -28.20
CA LYS A 71 -21.78 -0.11 -28.63
C LYS A 71 -22.59 -0.52 -27.41
N PRO A 72 -23.93 -0.57 -27.48
CA PRO A 72 -24.73 -1.00 -26.35
C PRO A 72 -24.13 -2.31 -25.85
N VAL A 73 -23.89 -2.39 -24.54
CA VAL A 73 -23.43 -3.60 -23.87
C VAL A 73 -24.45 -4.68 -24.24
N GLN A 74 -24.12 -5.45 -25.27
CA GLN A 74 -24.82 -6.68 -25.58
C GLN A 74 -24.75 -7.51 -24.31
N ALA A 75 -25.90 -8.04 -23.89
CA ALA A 75 -26.00 -8.98 -22.79
C ALA A 75 -24.80 -9.93 -22.84
N ALA A 76 -24.02 -9.96 -21.75
CA ALA A 76 -22.71 -10.58 -21.68
C ALA A 76 -22.73 -11.95 -22.37
N THR A 77 -22.09 -12.04 -23.54
CA THR A 77 -21.68 -13.32 -24.08
C THR A 77 -20.89 -14.03 -22.98
N PRO A 78 -21.16 -15.31 -22.69
CA PRO A 78 -20.49 -16.02 -21.62
C PRO A 78 -18.98 -15.85 -21.81
N SER A 79 -18.31 -15.35 -20.78
CA SER A 79 -16.89 -15.00 -20.88
C SER A 79 -16.10 -16.22 -21.36
N ARG A 80 -15.44 -16.04 -22.50
CA ARG A 80 -14.69 -17.10 -23.18
C ARG A 80 -13.32 -17.35 -22.53
N THR A 81 -12.97 -16.61 -21.47
CA THR A 81 -11.70 -16.71 -20.76
C THR A 81 -11.86 -16.92 -19.26
N ASP A 82 -10.88 -17.57 -18.65
CA ASP A 82 -10.78 -17.66 -17.19
C ASP A 82 -10.17 -16.37 -16.59
N PRO A 83 -10.58 -15.93 -15.38
CA PRO A 83 -10.07 -14.72 -14.73
C PRO A 83 -8.65 -14.96 -14.15
N LEU A 84 -7.71 -15.22 -15.06
CA LEU A 84 -6.31 -15.52 -14.79
C LEU A 84 -5.43 -14.57 -15.60
N VAL A 85 -4.41 -14.00 -14.98
CA VAL A 85 -3.44 -13.11 -15.64
C VAL A 85 -2.20 -13.90 -16.07
N LEU A 86 -1.74 -13.73 -17.30
CA LEU A 86 -0.43 -14.22 -17.74
C LEU A 86 0.60 -13.09 -17.64
N VAL A 87 1.64 -13.26 -16.83
CA VAL A 87 2.70 -12.26 -16.62
C VAL A 87 4.00 -12.76 -17.23
N PHE A 88 4.43 -12.12 -18.32
CA PHE A 88 5.73 -12.35 -18.92
C PHE A 88 6.78 -11.46 -18.27
N VAL A 89 7.74 -12.11 -17.61
CA VAL A 89 8.87 -11.46 -16.93
C VAL A 89 10.17 -11.71 -17.66
N GLU A 90 11.16 -10.85 -17.47
CA GLU A 90 12.51 -11.08 -18.00
C GLU A 90 13.28 -12.11 -17.18
N SER A 91 13.05 -12.15 -15.87
CA SER A 91 13.55 -13.18 -14.97
C SER A 91 12.58 -13.36 -13.80
N LEU A 92 12.64 -14.49 -13.10
CA LEU A 92 11.79 -14.72 -11.92
C LEU A 92 12.09 -13.75 -10.75
N TYR A 93 13.19 -13.01 -10.80
CA TYR A 93 13.65 -12.11 -9.73
C TYR A 93 13.62 -10.64 -10.15
N SER A 94 13.06 -10.33 -11.32
CA SER A 94 13.02 -8.96 -11.80
C SER A 94 12.13 -8.09 -10.91
N GLN A 95 12.61 -6.89 -10.60
CA GLN A 95 11.93 -6.01 -9.64
C GLN A 95 10.50 -5.67 -10.09
N LEU A 96 10.33 -5.25 -11.35
CA LEU A 96 9.03 -4.90 -11.88
C LEU A 96 8.10 -6.12 -11.98
N GLY A 97 8.62 -7.28 -12.38
CA GLY A 97 7.89 -8.55 -12.33
C GLY A 97 7.36 -8.86 -10.93
N GLN A 98 8.19 -8.73 -9.89
CA GLN A 98 7.81 -8.95 -8.50
C GLN A 98 6.80 -7.91 -7.99
N GLU A 99 6.93 -6.64 -8.40
CA GLU A 99 5.97 -5.59 -8.06
C GLU A 99 4.58 -5.83 -8.69
N VAL A 100 4.54 -6.20 -9.97
CA VAL A 100 3.29 -6.60 -10.65
C VAL A 100 2.63 -7.76 -9.93
N VAL A 101 3.40 -8.82 -9.65
CA VAL A 101 2.92 -9.99 -8.91
C VAL A 101 2.40 -9.61 -7.53
N ALA A 102 3.11 -8.76 -6.79
CA ALA A 102 2.69 -8.33 -5.47
C ALA A 102 1.35 -7.57 -5.49
N ILE A 103 1.08 -6.74 -6.51
CA ILE A 103 -0.20 -6.06 -6.67
C ILE A 103 -1.33 -7.06 -6.98
N LEU A 104 -1.09 -8.02 -7.89
CA LEU A 104 -2.07 -9.06 -8.23
C LEU A 104 -2.38 -9.95 -7.02
N GLU A 105 -1.36 -10.36 -6.27
CA GLU A 105 -1.51 -11.16 -5.04
C GLU A 105 -2.33 -10.42 -3.99
N SER A 106 -1.99 -9.16 -3.71
CA SER A 106 -2.72 -8.31 -2.75
C SER A 106 -4.18 -8.18 -3.14
N SER A 107 -4.48 -8.09 -4.43
CA SER A 107 -5.84 -8.00 -4.98
C SER A 107 -6.57 -9.35 -5.07
N ARG A 108 -5.93 -10.47 -4.67
CA ARG A 108 -6.46 -11.85 -4.78
C ARG A 108 -6.75 -12.28 -6.22
N PHE A 109 -6.04 -11.71 -7.18
CA PHE A 109 -6.17 -12.08 -8.59
C PHE A 109 -5.25 -13.25 -8.91
N LYS A 110 -5.80 -14.29 -9.52
CA LYS A 110 -5.02 -15.45 -9.96
C LYS A 110 -4.10 -15.01 -11.10
N TYR A 111 -2.86 -15.47 -11.06
CA TYR A 111 -1.89 -15.20 -12.11
C TYR A 111 -1.02 -16.42 -12.39
N ARG A 112 -0.32 -16.39 -13.53
CA ARG A 112 0.75 -17.31 -13.90
C ARG A 112 1.91 -16.49 -14.45
N THR A 113 3.09 -16.71 -13.91
CA THR A 113 4.32 -16.06 -14.38
C THR A 113 5.07 -16.98 -15.33
N GLU A 114 5.56 -16.44 -16.43
CA GLU A 114 6.39 -17.13 -17.41
C GLU A 114 7.54 -16.22 -17.83
N ILE A 115 8.71 -16.80 -18.12
CA ILE A 115 9.80 -16.03 -18.73
C ILE A 115 9.41 -15.79 -20.20
N ALA A 116 9.49 -14.54 -20.67
CA ALA A 116 9.10 -14.21 -22.03
C ALA A 116 9.84 -15.10 -23.06
N PRO A 117 9.12 -15.92 -23.85
CA PRO A 117 9.76 -16.85 -24.77
C PRO A 117 10.45 -16.06 -25.88
N GLY A 118 11.78 -16.14 -25.95
CA GLY A 118 12.53 -15.51 -27.04
C GLY A 118 12.27 -16.25 -28.35
N LYS A 119 12.75 -17.51 -28.42
CA LYS A 119 12.48 -18.47 -29.50
C LYS A 119 11.85 -19.78 -28.97
N GLY A 120 11.50 -19.79 -27.69
CA GLY A 120 10.91 -20.97 -27.04
C GLY A 120 9.41 -21.08 -27.32
N ASP A 121 8.80 -22.16 -26.86
CA ASP A 121 7.38 -22.38 -27.03
C ASP A 121 6.55 -21.43 -26.14
N MET A 122 5.46 -20.90 -26.71
CA MET A 122 4.47 -20.15 -25.95
C MET A 122 3.72 -21.08 -24.98
N PRO A 123 3.36 -20.60 -23.77
CA PRO A 123 2.50 -21.36 -22.88
C PRO A 123 1.15 -21.62 -23.55
N THR A 124 0.53 -22.76 -23.24
CA THR A 124 -0.79 -23.11 -23.78
C THR A 124 -1.81 -22.03 -23.43
N LEU A 125 -2.33 -21.33 -24.45
CA LEU A 125 -3.25 -20.19 -24.30
C LEU A 125 -4.72 -20.61 -24.24
N THR A 126 -5.08 -21.79 -24.77
CA THR A 126 -6.45 -22.31 -24.79
C THR A 126 -6.53 -23.69 -24.17
N ASP A 127 -7.65 -24.00 -23.51
CA ASP A 127 -7.98 -25.35 -23.04
C ASP A 127 -9.42 -25.66 -23.43
N LYS A 128 -9.64 -26.78 -24.14
CA LYS A 128 -10.96 -27.24 -24.61
C LYS A 128 -11.81 -26.14 -25.27
N GLY A 129 -11.18 -25.29 -26.08
CA GLY A 129 -11.84 -24.18 -26.80
C GLY A 129 -12.10 -22.91 -25.97
N ARG A 130 -11.80 -22.90 -24.66
CA ARG A 130 -11.79 -21.71 -23.81
C ARG A 130 -10.40 -21.09 -23.76
N GLY A 131 -10.33 -19.76 -23.65
CA GLY A 131 -9.08 -19.06 -23.41
C GLY A 131 -8.70 -19.14 -21.93
N ARG A 132 -7.43 -19.35 -21.63
CA ARG A 132 -6.99 -19.56 -20.24
C ARG A 132 -6.73 -18.26 -19.48
N PHE A 133 -6.51 -17.16 -20.20
CA PHE A 133 -6.07 -15.89 -19.60
C PHE A 133 -7.00 -14.76 -20.00
N ALA A 134 -7.38 -13.95 -19.01
CA ALA A 134 -8.20 -12.74 -19.19
C ALA A 134 -7.37 -11.50 -19.55
N LEU A 135 -6.07 -11.53 -19.24
CA LEU A 135 -5.15 -10.41 -19.40
C LEU A 135 -3.73 -10.95 -19.60
N ILE A 136 -2.96 -10.29 -20.46
CA ILE A 136 -1.53 -10.55 -20.61
C ILE A 136 -0.75 -9.31 -20.19
N ILE A 137 0.31 -9.50 -19.40
CA ILE A 137 1.19 -8.42 -18.94
C ILE A 137 2.62 -8.73 -19.39
N TYR A 138 3.27 -7.77 -20.05
CA TYR A 138 4.69 -7.83 -20.37
C TYR A 138 5.46 -6.83 -19.52
N GLU A 139 6.36 -7.35 -18.68
CA GLU A 139 7.35 -6.53 -17.96
C GLU A 139 8.21 -5.70 -18.92
N ASN A 140 8.44 -6.21 -20.13
CA ASN A 140 9.11 -5.48 -21.19
C ASN A 140 8.36 -5.67 -22.51
N ILE A 141 7.71 -4.62 -23.00
CA ILE A 141 6.93 -4.66 -24.25
C ILE A 141 7.79 -5.01 -25.46
N LEU A 142 9.11 -4.77 -25.42
CA LEU A 142 10.01 -5.18 -26.50
C LEU A 142 10.05 -6.70 -26.67
N LYS A 143 9.78 -7.49 -25.63
CA LYS A 143 9.69 -8.95 -25.76
C LYS A 143 8.48 -9.36 -26.60
N TYR A 144 7.34 -8.70 -26.44
CA TYR A 144 6.15 -8.91 -27.26
C TYR A 144 6.37 -8.47 -28.72
N VAL A 145 7.04 -7.33 -28.93
CA VAL A 145 7.28 -6.78 -30.27
C VAL A 145 8.34 -7.56 -31.04
N ASN A 146 9.29 -8.19 -30.35
CA ASN A 146 10.36 -8.99 -30.94
C ASN A 146 10.15 -10.50 -30.84
N LEU A 147 8.93 -10.95 -30.49
CA LEU A 147 8.55 -12.36 -30.67
C LEU A 147 8.82 -12.78 -32.12
N ASP A 148 9.17 -14.06 -32.31
CA ASP A 148 9.19 -14.63 -33.66
C ASP A 148 7.79 -14.59 -34.28
N ALA A 149 7.74 -14.61 -35.62
CA ALA A 149 6.50 -14.38 -36.36
C ALA A 149 5.38 -15.37 -35.99
N TRP A 150 5.73 -16.63 -35.72
CA TRP A 150 4.75 -17.67 -35.39
C TRP A 150 4.14 -17.44 -34.00
N ASN A 151 4.98 -17.27 -32.98
CA ASN A 151 4.50 -17.01 -31.62
C ASN A 151 3.74 -15.69 -31.54
N ARG A 152 4.18 -14.67 -32.28
CA ARG A 152 3.48 -13.38 -32.36
C ARG A 152 2.09 -13.54 -32.97
N GLU A 153 1.98 -14.23 -34.11
CA GLU A 153 0.69 -14.47 -34.77
C GLU A 153 -0.25 -15.31 -33.89
N LEU A 154 0.27 -16.32 -33.20
CA LEU A 154 -0.50 -17.16 -32.27
C LEU A 154 -1.10 -16.31 -31.14
N LEU A 155 -0.29 -15.45 -30.52
CA LEU A 155 -0.72 -14.58 -29.43
C LEU A 155 -1.73 -13.52 -29.90
N ASP A 156 -1.47 -12.89 -31.05
CA ASP A 156 -2.37 -11.87 -31.60
C ASP A 156 -3.73 -12.48 -31.97
N LYS A 157 -3.75 -13.66 -32.61
CA LYS A 157 -5.00 -14.41 -32.87
C LYS A 157 -5.74 -14.74 -31.59
N TYR A 158 -5.03 -15.14 -30.53
CA TYR A 158 -5.63 -15.38 -29.22
C TYR A 158 -6.27 -14.10 -28.66
N CYS A 159 -5.54 -12.98 -28.63
CA CYS A 159 -6.03 -11.71 -28.13
C CYS A 159 -7.28 -11.23 -28.87
N VAL A 160 -7.28 -11.31 -30.20
CA VAL A 160 -8.44 -10.92 -31.03
C VAL A 160 -9.62 -11.88 -30.84
N ALA A 161 -9.38 -13.20 -30.87
CA ALA A 161 -10.46 -14.19 -30.79
C ALA A 161 -11.16 -14.22 -29.42
N TYR A 162 -10.45 -13.89 -28.34
CA TYR A 162 -10.93 -13.95 -26.97
C TYR A 162 -11.12 -12.58 -26.30
N GLY A 163 -10.78 -11.49 -26.99
CA GLY A 163 -10.89 -10.12 -26.46
C GLY A 163 -9.94 -9.86 -25.29
N VAL A 164 -8.72 -10.39 -25.35
CA VAL A 164 -7.72 -10.26 -24.28
C VAL A 164 -6.82 -9.06 -24.56
N GLY A 165 -6.77 -8.13 -23.59
CA GLY A 165 -5.90 -6.96 -23.66
C GLY A 165 -4.47 -7.23 -23.17
N ILE A 166 -3.56 -6.28 -23.44
CA ILE A 166 -2.16 -6.35 -23.04
C ILE A 166 -1.75 -5.12 -22.20
N ILE A 167 -1.12 -5.34 -21.05
CA ILE A 167 -0.36 -4.28 -20.36
C ILE A 167 1.12 -4.45 -20.70
N GLY A 168 1.79 -3.37 -21.08
CA GLY A 168 3.20 -3.40 -21.42
C GLY A 168 3.98 -2.29 -20.73
N PHE A 169 5.16 -2.61 -20.23
CA PHE A 169 6.09 -1.62 -19.71
C PHE A 169 7.27 -1.43 -20.67
N PHE A 170 7.72 -0.19 -20.80
CA PHE A 170 8.96 0.16 -21.46
C PHE A 170 9.75 1.07 -20.53
N LYS A 171 10.81 0.52 -19.95
CA LYS A 171 11.76 1.27 -19.14
C LYS A 171 13.05 1.44 -19.95
N ALA A 172 13.50 2.67 -20.12
CA ALA A 172 14.73 2.93 -20.85
C ALA A 172 15.95 2.40 -20.08
N ASN A 173 17.00 2.07 -20.82
CA ASN A 173 18.31 1.72 -20.30
C ASN A 173 19.39 2.48 -21.08
N GLU A 174 20.64 2.34 -20.67
CA GLU A 174 21.80 3.02 -21.30
C GLU A 174 21.93 2.74 -22.81
N ASN A 175 21.45 1.58 -23.27
CA ASN A 175 21.49 1.18 -24.67
C ASN A 175 20.24 1.59 -25.47
N SER A 176 19.26 2.22 -24.82
CA SER A 176 18.01 2.62 -25.47
C SER A 176 18.24 3.83 -26.37
N LEU A 177 17.74 3.75 -27.60
CA LEU A 177 17.78 4.88 -28.53
C LEU A 177 16.96 6.05 -27.96
N LEU A 178 17.48 7.27 -28.12
CA LEU A 178 16.81 8.49 -27.68
C LEU A 178 15.43 8.65 -28.32
N SER A 179 15.30 8.30 -29.60
CA SER A 179 14.04 8.26 -30.32
C SER A 179 13.97 7.03 -31.21
N ALA A 180 12.91 6.25 -31.10
CA ALA A 180 12.67 5.08 -31.95
C ALA A 180 11.18 4.83 -32.16
N GLN A 181 10.81 4.33 -33.34
CA GLN A 181 9.47 3.80 -33.56
C GLN A 181 9.38 2.38 -32.98
N LEU A 182 8.31 2.11 -32.21
CA LEU A 182 8.01 0.76 -31.76
C LEU A 182 7.68 -0.10 -32.99
N LYS A 183 8.50 -1.12 -33.24
CA LYS A 183 8.42 -1.96 -34.44
C LYS A 183 6.99 -2.51 -34.64
N GLY A 184 6.43 -2.28 -35.83
CA GLY A 184 5.09 -2.76 -36.19
C GLY A 184 3.93 -1.90 -35.66
N PHE A 185 4.22 -0.78 -34.98
CA PHE A 185 3.21 0.11 -34.41
C PHE A 185 3.44 1.56 -34.86
N PRO A 186 2.37 2.36 -35.06
CA PRO A 186 2.48 3.78 -35.32
C PRO A 186 2.72 4.57 -34.02
N LEU A 187 3.72 4.16 -33.22
CA LEU A 187 4.03 4.72 -31.91
C LEU A 187 5.52 4.99 -31.80
N PHE A 188 5.88 6.23 -31.48
CA PHE A 188 7.25 6.67 -31.25
C PHE A 188 7.54 6.74 -29.76
N LEU A 189 8.72 6.27 -29.39
CA LEU A 189 9.25 6.26 -28.04
C LEU A 189 10.39 7.27 -27.95
N HIS A 190 10.31 8.19 -26.99
CA HIS A 190 11.41 9.08 -26.67
C HIS A 190 11.91 8.78 -25.26
N SER A 191 13.16 8.34 -25.12
CA SER A 191 13.69 7.66 -23.93
C SER A 191 14.75 8.48 -23.19
N ASN A 192 15.09 8.08 -21.97
CA ASN A 192 16.11 8.69 -21.11
C ASN A 192 15.82 10.17 -20.79
N LEU A 193 14.57 10.45 -20.44
CA LEU A 193 14.10 11.80 -20.09
C LEU A 193 13.97 11.98 -18.57
N GLY A 194 14.38 13.15 -18.10
CA GLY A 194 14.03 13.67 -16.78
C GLY A 194 12.66 14.35 -16.82
N LEU A 195 11.70 13.86 -16.03
CA LEU A 195 10.34 14.38 -16.00
C LEU A 195 9.97 15.01 -14.65
N LYS A 196 8.95 15.87 -14.67
CA LYS A 196 8.33 16.52 -13.50
C LYS A 196 6.85 16.83 -13.75
N ASP A 197 6.12 17.16 -12.68
CA ASP A 197 4.74 17.64 -12.73
C ASP A 197 3.81 16.73 -13.56
N CYS A 198 3.41 15.58 -13.00
CA CYS A 198 2.57 14.60 -13.69
C CYS A 198 1.08 14.87 -13.44
N SER A 199 0.28 14.90 -14.50
CA SER A 199 -1.17 15.07 -14.46
C SER A 199 -1.89 13.87 -15.06
N ILE A 200 -3.09 13.60 -14.54
CA ILE A 200 -3.97 12.55 -15.04
C ILE A 200 -4.90 13.17 -16.11
N ASN A 201 -5.06 12.52 -17.26
CA ASN A 201 -6.01 12.96 -18.28
C ASN A 201 -7.45 12.64 -17.84
N PRO A 202 -8.30 13.64 -17.49
CA PRO A 202 -9.65 13.40 -17.00
C PRO A 202 -10.59 12.76 -18.03
N LYS A 203 -10.22 12.79 -19.31
CA LYS A 203 -11.02 12.21 -20.40
C LYS A 203 -10.74 10.74 -20.63
N SER A 204 -9.74 10.15 -19.98
CA SER A 204 -9.36 8.76 -20.20
C SER A 204 -10.48 7.83 -19.70
N PRO A 205 -11.03 6.95 -20.56
CA PRO A 205 -12.08 6.01 -20.16
C PRO A 205 -11.53 4.86 -19.28
N LEU A 206 -10.21 4.77 -19.14
CA LEU A 206 -9.53 3.80 -18.30
C LEU A 206 -9.74 4.06 -16.80
N LEU A 207 -9.94 5.32 -16.40
CA LEU A 207 -9.99 5.72 -14.99
C LEU A 207 -11.25 5.16 -14.32
N TYR A 208 -11.07 4.43 -13.23
CA TYR A 208 -12.16 3.88 -12.42
C TYR A 208 -11.94 4.16 -10.94
N VAL A 209 -10.83 3.69 -10.39
CA VAL A 209 -10.37 4.00 -9.03
C VAL A 209 -9.66 5.35 -9.02
N THR A 210 -8.89 5.68 -10.05
CA THR A 210 -8.15 6.95 -10.13
C THR A 210 -9.09 8.13 -10.28
N ARG A 211 -8.88 9.17 -9.47
CA ARG A 211 -9.57 10.45 -9.62
C ARG A 211 -8.65 11.47 -10.31
N PRO A 212 -9.08 12.07 -11.43
CA PRO A 212 -8.34 13.17 -12.05
C PRO A 212 -8.70 14.49 -11.33
N SER A 213 -7.87 14.92 -10.40
CA SER A 213 -8.14 16.11 -9.55
C SER A 213 -6.91 17.01 -9.44
N GLU A 214 -5.74 16.41 -9.20
CA GLU A 214 -4.51 17.12 -8.84
C GLU A 214 -3.37 16.82 -9.81
N VAL A 215 -2.40 17.74 -9.88
CA VAL A 215 -1.12 17.54 -10.54
C VAL A 215 -0.12 17.11 -9.47
N GLU A 216 0.53 15.97 -9.68
CA GLU A 216 1.60 15.50 -8.81
C GLU A 216 2.84 16.36 -9.11
N LYS A 217 3.06 17.36 -8.26
CA LYS A 217 4.10 18.38 -8.46
C LYS A 217 5.46 17.84 -8.08
N GLY A 218 6.48 18.34 -8.77
CA GLY A 218 7.87 18.03 -8.48
C GLY A 218 8.43 16.94 -9.37
N VAL A 219 9.60 16.47 -9.00
CA VAL A 219 10.46 15.63 -9.83
C VAL A 219 9.98 14.18 -9.82
N LEU A 220 9.80 13.59 -11.02
CA LEU A 220 9.53 12.16 -11.14
C LEU A 220 10.79 11.33 -10.85
N PRO A 221 10.66 10.13 -10.27
CA PRO A 221 11.81 9.32 -9.85
C PRO A 221 12.64 8.85 -11.05
N GLY A 222 13.94 9.15 -11.06
CA GLY A 222 14.89 8.75 -12.10
C GLY A 222 14.89 9.63 -13.36
N GLU A 223 15.82 9.33 -14.28
CA GLU A 223 15.96 9.99 -15.60
C GLU A 223 15.74 8.99 -16.75
N ASP A 224 15.30 7.76 -16.46
CA ASP A 224 15.14 6.65 -17.40
C ASP A 224 13.71 6.56 -17.96
N TRP A 225 13.00 7.69 -17.99
CA TRP A 225 11.63 7.75 -18.48
C TRP A 225 11.56 7.69 -19.99
N THR A 226 10.51 7.05 -20.47
CA THR A 226 10.10 7.06 -21.86
C THR A 226 8.75 7.74 -21.99
N VAL A 227 8.61 8.59 -22.99
CA VAL A 227 7.32 9.20 -23.36
C VAL A 227 6.87 8.71 -24.72
N PHE A 228 5.56 8.62 -24.88
CA PHE A 228 4.91 8.10 -26.07
C PHE A 228 4.40 9.23 -26.95
N GLN A 229 4.65 9.13 -28.26
CA GLN A 229 4.12 10.03 -29.26
C GLN A 229 3.53 9.25 -30.42
N SER A 230 2.32 9.61 -30.84
CA SER A 230 1.70 9.02 -32.01
C SER A 230 0.83 10.06 -32.73
N ASN A 231 0.77 9.93 -34.05
CA ASN A 231 -0.19 10.65 -34.90
C ASN A 231 -1.43 9.79 -35.23
N HIS A 232 -1.50 8.56 -34.72
CA HIS A 232 -2.61 7.64 -34.95
C HIS A 232 -3.66 7.78 -33.84
N SER A 233 -4.94 7.84 -34.23
CA SER A 233 -6.07 7.99 -33.30
C SER A 233 -6.34 6.81 -32.37
N THR A 234 -5.50 5.77 -32.39
CA THR A 234 -5.66 4.60 -31.53
C THR A 234 -5.08 4.86 -30.15
N TYR A 235 -4.13 5.79 -30.04
CA TYR A 235 -3.45 6.08 -28.78
C TYR A 235 -4.06 7.29 -28.10
N GLU A 236 -4.52 7.09 -26.87
CA GLU A 236 -5.01 8.15 -26.00
C GLU A 236 -4.11 8.28 -24.76
N PRO A 237 -3.69 9.50 -24.37
CA PRO A 237 -2.87 9.68 -23.18
C PRO A 237 -3.69 9.42 -21.91
N VAL A 238 -3.08 8.76 -20.93
CA VAL A 238 -3.66 8.52 -19.59
C VAL A 238 -2.96 9.39 -18.55
N LEU A 239 -1.63 9.36 -18.54
CA LEU A 239 -0.80 10.24 -17.71
C LEU A 239 0.07 11.12 -18.61
N LEU A 240 0.23 12.37 -18.20
CA LEU A 240 0.97 13.41 -18.91
C LEU A 240 1.96 14.06 -17.95
N ALA A 241 3.22 14.26 -18.36
CA ALA A 241 4.23 14.92 -17.54
C ALA A 241 4.99 15.98 -18.34
N LYS A 242 5.62 16.93 -17.64
CA LYS A 242 6.51 17.93 -18.24
C LYS A 242 7.95 17.44 -18.23
N THR A 243 8.74 17.88 -19.21
CA THR A 243 10.20 17.72 -19.16
C THR A 243 10.81 18.60 -18.06
N ARG A 244 11.91 18.15 -17.46
CA ARG A 244 12.65 18.96 -16.48
C ARG A 244 13.36 20.14 -17.11
N SER A 245 13.99 19.92 -18.27
CA SER A 245 14.57 20.98 -19.10
C SER A 245 13.48 21.61 -19.97
N SER A 246 13.57 22.93 -20.16
CA SER A 246 12.78 23.69 -21.14
C SER A 246 13.20 23.39 -22.59
N GLU A 247 13.98 22.33 -22.79
CA GLU A 247 14.48 21.92 -24.10
C GLU A 247 13.33 21.33 -24.88
N SER A 248 12.96 22.04 -25.95
CA SER A 248 12.17 21.46 -27.02
C SER A 248 12.86 20.18 -27.47
N ILE A 249 12.16 19.05 -27.36
CA ILE A 249 12.56 17.84 -28.09
C ILE A 249 12.70 18.31 -29.55
N PRO A 250 13.90 18.22 -30.17
CA PRO A 250 14.07 18.62 -31.55
C PRO A 250 13.06 17.81 -32.35
N HIS A 251 12.26 18.48 -33.20
CA HIS A 251 11.07 17.98 -33.94
C HIS A 251 9.68 18.35 -33.37
N LEU A 252 9.57 18.97 -32.19
CA LEU A 252 8.32 19.61 -31.76
C LEU A 252 8.14 20.94 -32.51
N GLY A 253 7.10 21.04 -33.33
CA GLY A 253 6.77 22.22 -34.13
C GLY A 253 6.67 23.51 -33.30
N ALA A 254 6.92 24.64 -33.95
CA ALA A 254 7.13 25.97 -33.37
C ALA A 254 5.92 26.62 -32.65
N ASP A 255 4.85 25.88 -32.37
CA ASP A 255 3.67 26.39 -31.62
C ASP A 255 3.76 26.14 -30.10
N ALA A 256 4.84 25.54 -29.60
CA ALA A 256 5.06 25.21 -28.19
C ALA A 256 5.50 26.39 -27.29
N GLY A 257 5.14 27.63 -27.66
CA GLY A 257 5.61 28.85 -26.98
C GLY A 257 4.84 29.27 -25.72
N LEU A 258 3.74 28.58 -25.35
CA LEU A 258 2.88 29.04 -24.25
C LEU A 258 2.49 27.97 -23.20
N HIS A 259 2.79 26.70 -23.46
CA HIS A 259 2.62 25.61 -22.50
C HIS A 259 3.84 24.70 -22.59
N ALA A 260 4.54 24.48 -21.46
CA ALA A 260 5.55 23.42 -21.40
C ALA A 260 4.92 22.12 -21.96
N ALA A 261 5.52 21.57 -23.01
CA ALA A 261 4.94 20.45 -23.75
C ALA A 261 4.64 19.29 -22.77
N LEU A 262 3.37 18.88 -22.71
CA LEU A 262 2.94 17.74 -21.91
C LEU A 262 3.19 16.47 -22.72
N HIS A 263 3.89 15.51 -22.12
CA HIS A 263 4.29 14.27 -22.76
C HIS A 263 3.60 13.08 -22.11
N ALA A 264 3.07 12.17 -22.92
CA ALA A 264 2.37 11.00 -22.41
C ALA A 264 3.35 9.98 -21.81
N THR A 265 3.26 9.75 -20.51
CA THR A 265 4.05 8.71 -19.80
C THR A 265 3.30 7.39 -19.70
N VAL A 266 1.97 7.43 -19.86
CA VAL A 266 1.11 6.25 -20.02
C VAL A 266 0.13 6.52 -21.15
N VAL A 267 -0.01 5.55 -22.05
CA VAL A 267 -0.99 5.62 -23.16
C VAL A 267 -1.88 4.38 -23.18
N GLN A 268 -3.12 4.59 -23.55
CA GLN A 268 -4.07 3.55 -23.88
C GLN A 268 -4.09 3.37 -25.41
N ASP A 269 -3.87 2.15 -25.89
CA ASP A 269 -4.13 1.74 -27.26
C ASP A 269 -5.54 1.15 -27.34
N LEU A 270 -6.42 1.80 -28.10
CA LEU A 270 -7.79 1.39 -28.33
C LEU A 270 -7.90 0.14 -29.22
N GLY A 271 -6.80 -0.31 -29.84
CA GLY A 271 -6.77 -1.46 -30.72
C GLY A 271 -7.32 -1.19 -32.11
N LEU A 272 -7.38 0.07 -32.55
CA LEU A 272 -7.88 0.42 -33.89
C LEU A 272 -6.93 0.00 -35.01
N HIS A 273 -5.66 -0.25 -34.69
CA HIS A 273 -4.64 -0.68 -35.65
C HIS A 273 -4.68 -2.19 -35.93
N ASP A 274 -4.86 -3.03 -34.91
CA ASP A 274 -4.74 -4.49 -35.02
C ASP A 274 -5.81 -5.29 -34.25
N GLY A 275 -6.79 -4.61 -33.67
CA GLY A 275 -7.88 -5.23 -32.90
C GLY A 275 -7.55 -5.59 -31.46
N ILE A 276 -6.37 -5.22 -30.94
CA ILE A 276 -5.93 -5.57 -29.59
C ILE A 276 -5.80 -4.31 -28.74
N GLN A 277 -6.53 -4.26 -27.62
CA GLN A 277 -6.42 -3.14 -26.68
C GLN A 277 -5.18 -3.29 -25.80
N ARG A 278 -4.49 -2.18 -25.55
CA ARG A 278 -3.28 -2.17 -24.73
C ARG A 278 -3.21 -0.97 -23.80
N VAL A 279 -2.43 -1.10 -22.72
CA VAL A 279 -2.01 0.04 -21.89
C VAL A 279 -0.51 -0.04 -21.73
N LEU A 280 0.18 1.03 -22.12
CA LEU A 280 1.63 1.08 -22.17
C LEU A 280 2.18 2.10 -21.17
N PHE A 281 3.11 1.67 -20.33
CA PHE A 281 3.77 2.47 -19.30
C PHE A 281 5.21 2.79 -19.70
N GLY A 282 5.58 4.06 -19.63
CA GLY A 282 6.90 4.57 -20.02
C GLY A 282 7.97 4.52 -18.94
N ASN A 283 7.68 3.83 -17.82
CA ASN A 283 8.65 3.46 -16.79
C ASN A 283 8.04 2.30 -15.96
N ASN A 284 8.74 1.83 -14.93
CA ASN A 284 8.28 0.81 -14.00
C ASN A 284 7.21 1.33 -13.01
N LEU A 285 6.89 0.54 -11.98
CA LEU A 285 5.91 0.88 -10.96
C LEU A 285 6.50 1.62 -9.75
N ASN A 286 7.76 2.11 -9.79
CA ASN A 286 8.32 2.87 -8.67
C ASN A 286 7.55 4.18 -8.41
N PHE A 287 7.01 4.79 -9.47
CA PHE A 287 6.16 5.97 -9.35
C PHE A 287 4.74 5.58 -8.92
N TRP A 288 4.24 6.18 -7.85
CA TRP A 288 3.01 5.73 -7.21
C TRP A 288 1.76 5.88 -8.10
N LEU A 289 1.67 6.91 -8.95
CA LEU A 289 0.56 7.04 -9.92
C LEU A 289 0.56 5.92 -10.96
N HIS A 290 1.73 5.36 -11.31
CA HIS A 290 1.76 4.17 -12.18
C HIS A 290 1.07 2.98 -11.51
N LYS A 291 1.25 2.78 -10.19
CA LYS A 291 0.56 1.71 -9.46
C LYS A 291 -0.96 1.91 -9.47
N LEU A 292 -1.41 3.15 -9.29
CA LEU A 292 -2.83 3.50 -9.30
C LEU A 292 -3.46 3.27 -10.69
N VAL A 293 -2.83 3.78 -11.75
CA VAL A 293 -3.27 3.58 -13.13
C VAL A 293 -3.15 2.12 -13.57
N PHE A 294 -2.20 1.36 -13.04
CA PHE A 294 -2.07 -0.07 -13.28
C PHE A 294 -3.30 -0.85 -12.78
N VAL A 295 -3.81 -0.53 -11.58
CA VAL A 295 -5.05 -1.13 -11.06
C VAL A 295 -6.23 -0.85 -11.99
N ASP A 296 -6.34 0.37 -12.49
CA ASP A 296 -7.38 0.75 -13.45
C ASP A 296 -7.20 0.06 -14.81
N ALA A 297 -5.97 -0.10 -15.29
CA ALA A 297 -5.67 -0.82 -16.53
C ALA A 297 -6.09 -2.29 -16.46
N VAL A 298 -5.81 -2.97 -15.33
CA VAL A 298 -6.25 -4.36 -15.09
C VAL A 298 -7.77 -4.45 -15.10
N ALA A 299 -8.45 -3.53 -14.40
CA ALA A 299 -9.91 -3.50 -14.37
C ALA A 299 -10.51 -3.22 -15.75
N PHE A 300 -9.98 -2.25 -16.49
CA PHE A 300 -10.49 -1.84 -17.80
C PHE A 300 -10.35 -2.96 -18.83
N LEU A 301 -9.12 -3.48 -19.03
CA LEU A 301 -8.84 -4.48 -20.06
C LEU A 301 -9.50 -5.83 -19.81
N THR A 302 -9.96 -6.09 -18.57
CA THR A 302 -10.65 -7.34 -18.22
C THR A 302 -12.17 -7.20 -18.19
N GLY A 303 -12.71 -6.03 -18.54
CA GLY A 303 -14.14 -5.73 -18.44
C GLY A 303 -14.64 -5.79 -17.00
N LYS A 304 -13.82 -5.33 -16.05
CA LYS A 304 -14.02 -5.35 -14.59
C LYS A 304 -14.11 -6.74 -13.95
N ARG A 305 -13.81 -7.81 -14.69
CA ARG A 305 -13.75 -9.17 -14.11
C ARG A 305 -12.61 -9.34 -13.10
N LEU A 306 -11.50 -8.62 -13.30
CA LEU A 306 -10.42 -8.47 -12.32
C LEU A 306 -10.44 -7.03 -11.81
N SER A 307 -11.38 -6.74 -10.91
CA SER A 307 -11.48 -5.44 -10.25
C SER A 307 -11.94 -5.60 -8.80
N LEU A 308 -11.47 -4.70 -7.95
CA LEU A 308 -11.96 -4.57 -6.59
C LEU A 308 -13.15 -3.58 -6.57
N PRO A 309 -14.11 -3.72 -5.63
CA PRO A 309 -15.14 -2.70 -5.43
C PRO A 309 -14.52 -1.34 -5.11
N LEU A 310 -15.27 -0.23 -5.18
CA LEU A 310 -14.77 1.08 -4.74
C LEU A 310 -14.86 1.28 -3.21
N ASP A 311 -15.71 0.49 -2.55
CA ASP A 311 -15.88 0.57 -1.10
C ASP A 311 -14.63 0.03 -0.38
N ARG A 312 -14.15 0.76 0.61
CA ARG A 312 -13.04 0.38 1.49
C ARG A 312 -13.50 0.50 2.94
N TYR A 313 -13.36 -0.58 3.69
CA TYR A 313 -13.67 -0.57 5.11
C TYR A 313 -12.40 -0.41 5.93
N ILE A 314 -12.37 0.59 6.81
CA ILE A 314 -11.24 0.90 7.66
C ILE A 314 -11.68 0.80 9.12
N LEU A 315 -10.91 0.04 9.90
CA LEU A 315 -10.96 0.01 11.36
C LEU A 315 -9.58 0.36 11.90
N VAL A 316 -9.51 1.23 12.91
CA VAL A 316 -8.27 1.59 13.60
C VAL A 316 -8.39 1.16 15.05
N ASP A 317 -7.64 0.13 15.40
CA ASP A 317 -7.53 -0.35 16.77
C ASP A 317 -6.37 0.38 17.46
N ILE A 318 -6.65 0.91 18.65
CA ILE A 318 -5.67 1.52 19.55
C ILE A 318 -5.53 0.56 20.73
N ASP A 319 -4.57 -0.35 20.64
CA ASP A 319 -4.22 -1.25 21.72
C ASP A 319 -3.56 -0.47 22.88
N ASP A 320 -3.37 -1.12 24.03
CA ASP A 320 -2.61 -0.59 25.17
C ASP A 320 -3.18 0.64 25.88
N ILE A 321 -4.49 0.86 25.80
CA ILE A 321 -5.15 1.88 26.63
C ILE A 321 -4.91 1.56 28.11
N PHE A 322 -4.37 2.56 28.81
CA PHE A 322 -3.82 2.54 30.18
C PHE A 322 -2.46 1.85 30.39
N VAL A 323 -1.86 1.16 29.42
CA VAL A 323 -0.64 0.34 29.69
C VAL A 323 0.66 1.15 29.62
N GLY A 324 0.68 2.23 28.83
CA GLY A 324 1.90 2.99 28.50
C GLY A 324 2.74 3.40 29.73
N LYS A 325 4.06 3.43 29.56
CA LYS A 325 4.97 3.90 30.62
C LYS A 325 4.82 5.41 30.81
N GLU A 326 5.15 5.90 32.01
CA GLU A 326 5.23 7.33 32.30
C GLU A 326 6.03 8.08 31.21
N GLY A 327 5.49 9.21 30.74
CA GLY A 327 6.03 10.02 29.66
C GLY A 327 5.58 9.62 28.25
N THR A 328 4.88 8.49 28.11
CA THR A 328 4.39 7.98 26.82
C THR A 328 2.87 7.94 26.73
N ARG A 329 2.17 8.32 27.81
CA ARG A 329 0.70 8.23 27.87
C ARG A 329 0.05 9.49 27.31
N MET A 330 -1.23 9.36 26.96
CA MET A 330 -2.03 10.50 26.51
C MET A 330 -2.34 11.42 27.67
N LYS A 331 -2.20 12.72 27.45
CA LYS A 331 -2.67 13.76 28.36
C LYS A 331 -4.05 14.27 27.91
N VAL A 332 -4.65 15.15 28.71
CA VAL A 332 -5.96 15.78 28.43
C VAL A 332 -6.06 16.33 27.00
N GLU A 333 -5.03 17.02 26.54
CA GLU A 333 -4.92 17.62 25.21
C GLU A 333 -4.86 16.58 24.09
N ASP A 334 -4.26 15.41 24.35
CA ASP A 334 -4.15 14.32 23.39
C ASP A 334 -5.48 13.62 23.21
N VAL A 335 -6.21 13.41 24.32
CA VAL A 335 -7.55 12.80 24.31
C VAL A 335 -8.56 13.71 23.60
N LYS A 336 -8.49 15.03 23.81
CA LYS A 336 -9.29 16.00 23.05
C LYS A 336 -8.96 15.93 21.56
N ALA A 337 -7.68 15.91 21.20
CA ALA A 337 -7.26 15.81 19.81
C ALA A 337 -7.70 14.49 19.15
N LEU A 338 -7.70 13.38 19.89
CA LEU A 338 -8.24 12.09 19.45
C LEU A 338 -9.73 12.19 19.11
N PHE A 339 -10.52 12.79 20.00
CA PHE A 339 -11.95 13.01 19.79
C PHE A 339 -12.23 13.96 18.62
N ASP A 340 -11.51 15.09 18.54
CA ASP A 340 -11.68 16.08 17.48
C ASP A 340 -11.31 15.48 16.11
N THR A 341 -10.18 14.77 16.03
CA THR A 341 -9.74 14.09 14.79
C THR A 341 -10.72 13.00 14.37
N GLN A 342 -11.31 12.25 15.32
CA GLN A 342 -12.37 11.30 15.01
C GLN A 342 -13.56 11.99 14.31
N ASN A 343 -13.97 13.16 14.81
CA ASN A 343 -15.07 13.92 14.22
C ASN A 343 -14.71 14.51 12.85
N GLU A 344 -13.47 14.97 12.66
CA GLU A 344 -12.98 15.36 11.34
C GLU A 344 -13.01 14.18 10.34
N LEU A 345 -12.53 13.01 10.77
CA LEU A 345 -12.52 11.80 9.93
C LEU A 345 -13.93 11.34 9.57
N ARG A 346 -14.95 11.58 10.43
CA ARG A 346 -16.36 11.27 10.14
C ARG A 346 -16.91 12.01 8.91
N ALA A 347 -16.32 13.15 8.53
CA ALA A 347 -16.71 13.87 7.31
C ALA A 347 -16.31 13.12 6.02
N HIS A 348 -15.29 12.25 6.10
CA HIS A 348 -14.77 11.49 4.96
C HIS A 348 -15.05 9.98 5.07
N ILE A 349 -15.23 9.47 6.29
CA ILE A 349 -15.52 8.07 6.61
C ILE A 349 -16.75 8.06 7.52
N PRO A 350 -17.97 7.85 6.98
CA PRO A 350 -19.19 7.90 7.78
C PRO A 350 -19.12 6.97 8.99
N ASN A 351 -19.51 7.51 10.16
CA ASN A 351 -19.51 6.82 11.46
C ASN A 351 -18.13 6.39 11.98
N PHE A 352 -17.03 6.92 11.42
CA PHE A 352 -15.67 6.61 11.89
C PHE A 352 -15.58 6.70 13.41
N THR A 353 -15.09 5.64 14.03
CA THR A 353 -14.95 5.52 15.48
C THR A 353 -13.67 4.75 15.79
N PHE A 354 -12.76 5.34 16.55
CA PHE A 354 -11.58 4.65 17.06
C PHE A 354 -12.01 3.55 18.03
N ASN A 355 -11.31 2.42 17.97
CA ASN A 355 -11.61 1.25 18.77
C ASN A 355 -10.50 1.03 19.80
N LEU A 356 -10.82 1.16 21.08
CA LEU A 356 -9.87 1.30 22.17
C LEU A 356 -9.71 -0.02 22.95
N GLY A 357 -8.51 -0.59 22.89
CA GLY A 357 -8.11 -1.81 23.56
C GLY A 357 -7.56 -1.55 24.94
N TYR A 358 -8.29 -1.90 26.00
CA TYR A 358 -7.93 -1.49 27.37
C TYR A 358 -7.48 -2.64 28.28
N SER A 359 -6.52 -2.32 29.15
CA SER A 359 -6.07 -3.15 30.28
C SER A 359 -6.23 -2.39 31.60
N GLY A 360 -7.32 -2.64 32.32
CA GLY A 360 -7.73 -1.82 33.47
C GLY A 360 -6.78 -1.85 34.67
N LYS A 361 -5.83 -2.79 34.74
CA LYS A 361 -4.84 -2.86 35.84
C LYS A 361 -3.98 -1.61 35.94
N PHE A 362 -3.75 -0.96 34.79
CA PHE A 362 -2.81 0.14 34.65
C PHE A 362 -3.50 1.51 34.59
N PHE A 363 -4.78 1.56 34.96
CA PHE A 363 -5.48 2.82 35.15
C PHE A 363 -4.81 3.61 36.29
N HIS A 364 -4.54 4.90 36.07
CA HIS A 364 -3.86 5.78 37.03
C HIS A 364 -2.48 5.28 37.49
N THR A 365 -1.64 4.93 36.50
CA THR A 365 -0.23 4.58 36.75
C THR A 365 0.76 5.53 36.07
N GLY A 366 0.30 6.69 35.61
CA GLY A 366 1.13 7.72 34.99
C GLY A 366 1.47 8.87 35.95
N THR A 367 1.86 10.00 35.37
CA THR A 367 1.90 11.29 36.08
C THR A 367 0.50 11.87 36.29
N ASP A 368 0.35 12.84 37.20
CA ASP A 368 -0.92 13.56 37.41
C ASP A 368 -1.57 14.07 36.10
N ALA A 369 -0.76 14.51 35.13
CA ALA A 369 -1.25 14.99 33.84
C ALA A 369 -1.73 13.87 32.91
N GLU A 370 -1.09 12.71 32.98
CA GLU A 370 -1.47 11.51 32.22
C GLU A 370 -2.70 10.84 32.83
N ASP A 371 -2.78 10.77 34.16
CA ASP A 371 -3.92 10.23 34.89
C ASP A 371 -5.17 11.09 34.66
N ALA A 372 -5.02 12.41 34.56
CA ALA A 372 -6.10 13.31 34.10
C ALA A 372 -6.52 13.03 32.64
N GLY A 373 -5.60 12.54 31.80
CA GLY A 373 -5.91 12.06 30.46
C GLY A 373 -6.74 10.76 30.50
N ASP A 374 -6.35 9.81 31.35
CA ASP A 374 -7.10 8.58 31.59
C ASP A 374 -8.55 8.86 32.06
N ASP A 375 -8.71 9.80 32.99
CA ASP A 375 -10.03 10.26 33.46
C ASP A 375 -10.87 10.85 32.32
N LEU A 376 -10.25 11.67 31.47
CA LEU A 376 -10.95 12.27 30.34
C LEU A 376 -11.36 11.21 29.31
N LEU A 377 -10.52 10.20 29.03
CA LEU A 377 -10.89 9.06 28.17
C LEU A 377 -12.14 8.36 28.70
N LEU A 378 -12.20 8.11 30.00
CA LEU A 378 -13.36 7.46 30.62
C LEU A 378 -14.61 8.35 30.59
N SER A 379 -14.46 9.66 30.64
CA SER A 379 -15.59 10.58 30.43
C SER A 379 -16.15 10.51 28.99
N TYR A 380 -15.34 10.07 28.02
CA TYR A 380 -15.68 9.91 26.60
C TYR A 380 -16.05 8.47 26.22
N VAL A 381 -16.37 7.61 27.18
CA VAL A 381 -16.67 6.19 26.92
C VAL A 381 -17.72 5.96 25.82
N LYS A 382 -18.73 6.82 25.72
CA LYS A 382 -19.80 6.71 24.69
C LYS A 382 -19.39 7.18 23.30
N GLU A 383 -18.27 7.89 23.19
CA GLU A 383 -17.78 8.48 21.95
C GLU A 383 -16.87 7.53 21.17
N PHE A 384 -16.34 6.49 21.83
CA PHE A 384 -15.41 5.51 21.26
C PHE A 384 -15.98 4.08 21.31
N TRP A 385 -15.41 3.19 20.50
CA TRP A 385 -15.60 1.75 20.68
C TRP A 385 -14.53 1.20 21.60
N TRP A 386 -14.82 0.07 22.23
CA TRP A 386 -13.95 -0.52 23.22
C TRP A 386 -13.85 -2.03 23.04
N PHE A 387 -12.68 -2.58 23.31
CA PHE A 387 -12.47 -4.02 23.41
C PHE A 387 -11.53 -4.38 24.56
N PRO A 388 -11.70 -5.55 25.20
CA PRO A 388 -10.79 -5.98 26.25
C PRO A 388 -9.43 -6.39 25.68
N HIS A 389 -8.36 -5.95 26.34
CA HIS A 389 -6.98 -6.29 26.01
C HIS A 389 -6.25 -6.99 27.18
N MET A 390 -6.99 -7.82 27.93
CA MET A 390 -6.58 -8.51 29.17
C MET A 390 -6.35 -7.58 30.37
N TRP A 391 -6.48 -8.08 31.60
CA TRP A 391 -6.28 -7.25 32.80
C TRP A 391 -4.83 -6.78 32.96
N SER A 392 -3.89 -7.72 33.00
CA SER A 392 -2.46 -7.44 33.26
C SER A 392 -1.61 -7.26 31.99
N HIS A 393 -2.23 -7.11 30.82
CA HIS A 393 -1.52 -7.08 29.52
C HIS A 393 -0.56 -8.28 29.32
N MET A 394 -0.92 -9.45 29.87
CA MET A 394 -0.10 -10.67 29.77
C MET A 394 -0.49 -11.49 28.55
N GLN A 395 0.52 -12.06 27.87
CA GLN A 395 0.33 -12.92 26.72
C GLN A 395 -0.44 -14.20 27.12
N PRO A 396 -1.56 -14.53 26.45
CA PRO A 396 -2.41 -15.66 26.85
C PRO A 396 -1.72 -17.02 26.91
N HIS A 397 -0.75 -17.31 26.06
CA HIS A 397 -0.06 -18.61 26.05
C HIS A 397 0.81 -18.87 27.31
N LEU A 398 1.10 -17.83 28.10
CA LEU A 398 1.79 -17.96 29.38
C LEU A 398 0.87 -18.54 30.48
N PHE A 399 -0.44 -18.59 30.23
CA PHE A 399 -1.39 -19.20 31.15
C PHE A 399 -1.61 -20.67 30.79
N HIS A 400 -1.12 -21.58 31.63
CA HIS A 400 -1.36 -23.01 31.42
C HIS A 400 -2.76 -23.46 31.89
N ASN A 401 -3.46 -22.63 32.67
CA ASN A 401 -4.77 -22.94 33.24
C ASN A 401 -5.82 -21.93 32.74
N GLN A 402 -6.84 -22.44 32.04
CA GLN A 402 -7.96 -21.66 31.53
C GLN A 402 -8.68 -20.87 32.64
N SER A 403 -8.78 -21.41 33.85
CA SER A 403 -9.45 -20.75 34.98
C SER A 403 -8.75 -19.46 35.38
N VAL A 404 -7.41 -19.47 35.41
CA VAL A 404 -6.60 -18.27 35.73
C VAL A 404 -6.74 -17.22 34.63
N LEU A 405 -6.76 -17.66 33.36
CA LEU A 405 -7.00 -16.78 32.23
C LEU A 405 -8.40 -16.13 32.31
N ALA A 406 -9.42 -16.91 32.65
CA ALA A 406 -10.78 -16.43 32.84
C ALA A 406 -10.91 -15.47 34.03
N GLU A 407 -10.18 -15.70 35.13
CA GLU A 407 -10.10 -14.78 36.27
C GLU A 407 -9.50 -13.42 35.86
N GLN A 408 -8.39 -13.42 35.11
CA GLN A 408 -7.81 -12.18 34.57
C GLN A 408 -8.82 -11.45 33.66
N MET A 409 -9.55 -12.17 32.81
CA MET A 409 -10.60 -11.59 31.99
C MET A 409 -11.75 -11.02 32.83
N ALA A 410 -12.15 -11.72 33.92
CA ALA A 410 -13.21 -11.27 34.82
C ALA A 410 -12.84 -9.98 35.56
N LEU A 411 -11.57 -9.82 35.98
CA LEU A 411 -11.07 -8.56 36.55
C LEU A 411 -11.21 -7.40 35.56
N ASN A 412 -10.79 -7.60 34.30
CA ASN A 412 -10.90 -6.56 33.28
C ASN A 412 -12.37 -6.25 32.91
N LYS A 413 -13.27 -7.24 33.03
CA LYS A 413 -14.71 -7.06 32.85
C LYS A 413 -15.33 -6.28 33.99
N LYS A 414 -14.93 -6.58 35.23
CA LYS A 414 -15.37 -5.82 36.41
C LYS A 414 -14.99 -4.35 36.28
N PHE A 415 -13.74 -4.06 35.91
CA PHE A 415 -13.29 -2.69 35.65
C PHE A 415 -14.16 -1.98 34.61
N ALA A 416 -14.47 -2.64 33.49
CA ALA A 416 -15.34 -2.06 32.46
C ALA A 416 -16.74 -1.73 32.98
N VAL A 417 -17.36 -2.63 33.74
CA VAL A 417 -18.68 -2.40 34.33
C VAL A 417 -18.66 -1.21 35.31
N GLU A 418 -17.63 -1.12 36.15
CA GLU A 418 -17.47 -0.03 37.12
C GLU A 418 -17.31 1.34 36.46
N HIS A 419 -16.68 1.40 35.27
CA HIS A 419 -16.43 2.63 34.53
C HIS A 419 -17.38 2.83 33.32
N GLY A 420 -18.43 2.01 33.20
CA GLY A 420 -19.44 2.14 32.14
C GLY A 420 -18.96 1.78 30.72
N ILE A 421 -17.81 1.13 30.56
CA ILE A 421 -17.28 0.67 29.27
C ILE A 421 -18.18 -0.47 28.73
N PRO A 422 -18.63 -0.42 27.46
CA PRO A 422 -19.44 -1.48 26.86
C PRO A 422 -18.75 -2.85 26.91
N THR A 423 -19.48 -3.89 27.30
CA THR A 423 -18.95 -5.27 27.45
C THR A 423 -19.51 -6.27 26.44
N ASP A 424 -20.35 -5.81 25.50
CA ASP A 424 -21.12 -6.61 24.55
C ASP A 424 -20.74 -6.39 23.08
N MET A 425 -19.64 -5.66 22.83
CA MET A 425 -19.12 -5.40 21.48
C MET A 425 -18.74 -6.68 20.71
N GLY A 426 -18.45 -7.78 21.42
CA GLY A 426 -18.16 -9.09 20.83
C GLY A 426 -16.82 -9.17 20.08
N TYR A 427 -15.93 -8.21 20.32
CA TYR A 427 -14.58 -8.12 19.76
C TYR A 427 -13.54 -8.07 20.87
N ALA A 428 -12.42 -8.78 20.70
CA ALA A 428 -11.28 -8.72 21.60
C ALA A 428 -10.00 -8.97 20.83
N VAL A 429 -8.89 -8.46 21.35
CA VAL A 429 -7.55 -8.69 20.82
C VAL A 429 -6.66 -9.08 21.98
N ALA A 430 -5.88 -10.15 21.81
CA ALA A 430 -4.94 -10.58 22.83
C ALA A 430 -3.68 -9.71 22.81
N PRO A 431 -3.06 -9.43 23.97
CA PRO A 431 -1.74 -8.83 24.05
C PRO A 431 -0.74 -9.53 23.12
N HIS A 432 -0.04 -8.74 22.31
CA HIS A 432 0.92 -9.23 21.31
C HIS A 432 0.33 -10.24 20.31
N HIS A 433 -0.98 -10.20 20.04
CA HIS A 433 -1.68 -11.19 19.20
C HIS A 433 -1.58 -12.63 19.68
N SER A 434 -1.11 -12.83 20.90
CA SER A 434 -0.58 -14.11 21.26
C SER A 434 -1.68 -15.11 21.59
N GLY A 435 -1.56 -16.31 21.04
CA GLY A 435 -2.59 -17.34 21.15
C GLY A 435 -3.79 -17.14 20.22
N VAL A 436 -3.88 -16.03 19.48
CA VAL A 436 -4.84 -15.88 18.37
C VAL A 436 -4.41 -16.79 17.23
N TYR A 437 -3.14 -16.68 16.85
CA TYR A 437 -2.43 -17.59 15.96
C TYR A 437 -0.95 -17.62 16.37
N PRO A 438 -0.27 -18.78 16.45
CA PRO A 438 -0.86 -20.11 16.53
C PRO A 438 -1.94 -20.19 17.61
N VAL A 439 -2.99 -20.97 17.34
CA VAL A 439 -4.20 -20.99 18.18
C VAL A 439 -3.88 -21.56 19.56
N HIS A 440 -4.18 -20.80 20.60
CA HIS A 440 -4.20 -21.25 21.99
C HIS A 440 -5.64 -21.52 22.42
N VAL A 441 -6.04 -22.78 22.51
CA VAL A 441 -7.45 -23.19 22.70
C VAL A 441 -8.08 -22.56 23.94
N GLN A 442 -7.35 -22.51 25.07
CA GLN A 442 -7.85 -21.93 26.31
C GLN A 442 -8.26 -20.46 26.16
N LEU A 443 -7.59 -19.69 25.27
CA LEU A 443 -7.94 -18.30 24.98
C LEU A 443 -9.33 -18.19 24.36
N TYR A 444 -9.61 -18.98 23.33
CA TYR A 444 -10.88 -18.96 22.62
C TYR A 444 -12.05 -19.41 23.52
N GLU A 445 -11.81 -20.39 24.39
CA GLU A 445 -12.81 -20.85 25.36
C GLU A 445 -13.10 -19.80 26.43
N ALA A 446 -12.06 -19.21 27.03
CA ALA A 446 -12.21 -18.16 28.03
C ALA A 446 -12.87 -16.90 27.44
N TRP A 447 -12.51 -16.50 26.22
CA TRP A 447 -13.15 -15.39 25.51
C TRP A 447 -14.65 -15.59 25.31
N LYS A 448 -15.09 -16.78 24.90
CA LYS A 448 -16.51 -17.06 24.79
C LYS A 448 -17.20 -17.04 26.15
N GLN A 449 -16.61 -17.69 27.15
CA GLN A 449 -17.19 -17.84 28.48
C GLN A 449 -17.35 -16.49 29.19
N VAL A 450 -16.31 -15.65 29.19
CA VAL A 450 -16.29 -14.41 29.99
C VAL A 450 -16.90 -13.24 29.23
N TRP A 451 -16.61 -13.13 27.93
CA TRP A 451 -16.91 -11.93 27.13
C TRP A 451 -17.90 -12.17 25.99
N SER A 452 -18.23 -13.42 25.66
CA SER A 452 -19.02 -13.75 24.46
C SER A 452 -18.39 -13.21 23.16
N ILE A 453 -17.06 -13.28 23.06
CA ILE A 453 -16.34 -12.83 21.85
C ILE A 453 -16.75 -13.67 20.64
N ARG A 454 -16.98 -12.96 19.53
CA ARG A 454 -17.28 -13.52 18.21
C ARG A 454 -16.23 -13.16 17.16
N VAL A 455 -15.45 -12.12 17.42
CA VAL A 455 -14.43 -11.62 16.49
C VAL A 455 -13.13 -11.32 17.23
N THR A 456 -12.02 -11.62 16.59
CA THR A 456 -10.69 -11.14 16.97
C THR A 456 -9.89 -10.83 15.72
N SER A 457 -8.65 -10.40 15.86
CA SER A 457 -7.77 -10.14 14.73
C SER A 457 -6.31 -10.40 15.07
N THR A 458 -5.51 -10.65 14.02
CA THR A 458 -4.08 -10.93 14.13
C THR A 458 -3.33 -10.52 12.87
N GLU A 459 -2.08 -10.12 13.04
CA GLU A 459 -1.13 -9.88 11.95
C GLU A 459 -0.27 -11.11 11.61
N GLU A 460 -0.39 -12.19 12.39
CA GLU A 460 0.52 -13.35 12.32
C GLU A 460 0.07 -14.43 11.32
N TYR A 461 -1.20 -14.44 10.91
CA TYR A 461 -1.78 -15.53 10.13
C TYR A 461 -1.83 -15.28 8.61
N PRO A 462 -1.50 -16.28 7.77
CA PRO A 462 -0.86 -17.55 8.13
C PRO A 462 0.62 -17.39 8.45
N HIS A 463 1.21 -16.27 8.02
CA HIS A 463 2.57 -15.85 8.31
C HIS A 463 2.62 -14.32 8.48
N LEU A 464 3.51 -13.85 9.34
CA LEU A 464 3.72 -12.41 9.55
C LEU A 464 4.14 -11.69 8.26
N LYS A 465 4.97 -12.35 7.43
CA LYS A 465 5.45 -11.86 6.14
C LYS A 465 5.38 -12.97 5.07
N PRO A 466 5.12 -12.63 3.79
CA PRO A 466 4.79 -11.28 3.32
C PRO A 466 3.34 -10.90 3.70
N ALA A 467 3.12 -9.63 4.06
CA ALA A 467 1.83 -9.14 4.56
C ALA A 467 0.67 -9.35 3.57
N ARG A 468 0.96 -9.34 2.28
CA ARG A 468 -0.03 -9.61 1.22
C ARG A 468 -0.61 -11.02 1.26
N TYR A 469 -0.06 -11.98 2.00
CA TYR A 469 -0.69 -13.31 2.16
C TYR A 469 -1.57 -13.44 3.40
N ARG A 470 -1.65 -12.39 4.23
CA ARG A 470 -2.54 -12.39 5.39
C ARG A 470 -3.99 -12.56 4.95
N ARG A 471 -4.72 -13.37 5.70
CA ARG A 471 -6.12 -13.73 5.40
C ARG A 471 -6.88 -13.94 6.69
N GLY A 472 -8.20 -14.06 6.61
CA GLY A 472 -9.03 -14.43 7.75
C GLY A 472 -9.08 -15.94 7.94
N PHE A 473 -9.64 -16.36 9.08
CA PHE A 473 -10.11 -17.73 9.32
C PHE A 473 -11.18 -17.75 10.40
N ILE A 474 -11.91 -18.86 10.53
CA ILE A 474 -12.86 -19.07 11.62
C ILE A 474 -12.36 -20.24 12.47
N HIS A 475 -12.15 -20.00 13.76
CA HIS A 475 -11.80 -21.04 14.72
C HIS A 475 -12.75 -21.03 15.91
N ASN A 476 -13.31 -22.19 16.22
CA ASN A 476 -14.21 -22.38 17.36
C ASN A 476 -15.39 -21.38 17.38
N GLY A 477 -15.91 -21.02 16.21
CA GLY A 477 -16.99 -20.03 16.05
C GLY A 477 -16.59 -18.56 16.23
N ILE A 478 -15.30 -18.27 16.42
CA ILE A 478 -14.74 -16.91 16.44
C ILE A 478 -14.12 -16.61 15.07
N MET A 479 -14.55 -15.50 14.47
CA MET A 479 -14.02 -14.97 13.23
C MET A 479 -12.71 -14.21 13.51
N VAL A 480 -11.62 -14.62 12.87
CA VAL A 480 -10.30 -14.00 13.01
C VAL A 480 -10.00 -13.20 11.75
N LEU A 481 -9.79 -11.89 11.90
CA LEU A 481 -9.53 -10.98 10.79
C LEU A 481 -8.03 -10.68 10.63
N PRO A 482 -7.53 -10.49 9.40
CA PRO A 482 -6.14 -10.11 9.18
C PRO A 482 -5.93 -8.62 9.50
N ARG A 483 -5.02 -8.33 10.43
CA ARG A 483 -4.56 -6.97 10.75
C ARG A 483 -3.42 -6.52 9.83
N GLN A 484 -3.38 -5.23 9.53
CA GLN A 484 -2.35 -4.55 8.75
C GLN A 484 -1.53 -3.63 9.65
N THR A 485 -0.25 -3.48 9.29
CA THR A 485 0.65 -2.51 9.90
C THR A 485 0.50 -1.16 9.21
N CYS A 486 0.56 -0.06 9.96
CA CYS A 486 0.52 1.30 9.38
C CYS A 486 1.86 2.04 9.46
N GLY A 487 2.96 1.34 9.73
CA GLY A 487 4.30 1.94 9.90
C GLY A 487 4.54 2.55 11.29
N LEU A 488 3.53 2.54 12.17
CA LEU A 488 3.66 2.96 13.57
C LEU A 488 3.78 1.74 14.47
N PHE A 489 4.78 1.74 15.34
CA PHE A 489 5.01 0.71 16.35
C PHE A 489 4.90 1.31 17.75
N THR A 490 4.92 0.45 18.78
CA THR A 490 4.83 0.87 20.20
C THR A 490 5.87 1.92 20.62
N HIS A 491 7.06 1.87 20.02
CA HIS A 491 8.18 2.78 20.28
C HIS A 491 8.21 4.00 19.34
N THR A 492 7.25 4.11 18.42
CA THR A 492 7.17 5.20 17.46
C THR A 492 6.28 6.31 18.04
N ILE A 493 6.86 7.15 18.90
CA ILE A 493 6.14 8.15 19.70
C ILE A 493 6.38 9.56 19.16
N PHE A 494 7.64 9.89 18.86
CA PHE A 494 8.05 11.21 18.39
C PHE A 494 8.51 11.19 16.93
N TYR A 495 8.35 12.31 16.21
CA TYR A 495 8.76 12.41 14.80
C TYR A 495 10.27 12.15 14.60
N ASN A 496 11.10 12.59 15.55
CA ASN A 496 12.55 12.42 15.50
C ASN A 496 13.01 10.98 15.77
N GLU A 497 12.13 10.13 16.31
CA GLU A 497 12.38 8.70 16.57
C GLU A 497 11.81 7.81 15.47
N TYR A 498 10.96 8.35 14.59
CA TYR A 498 10.44 7.60 13.45
C TYR A 498 11.60 7.12 12.55
N PRO A 499 11.71 5.81 12.23
CA PRO A 499 12.77 5.31 11.37
C PRO A 499 12.77 5.99 9.99
N GLY A 500 13.82 6.75 9.69
CA GLY A 500 13.91 7.55 8.45
C GLY A 500 13.34 8.97 8.56
N GLY A 501 12.80 9.36 9.71
CA GLY A 501 12.26 10.69 9.99
C GLY A 501 10.87 10.93 9.39
N SER A 502 10.35 12.15 9.57
CA SER A 502 9.01 12.55 9.11
C SER A 502 8.79 12.38 7.60
N SER A 503 9.83 12.54 6.79
CA SER A 503 9.74 12.35 5.34
C SER A 503 9.46 10.90 4.94
N GLU A 504 9.93 9.91 5.70
CA GLU A 504 9.61 8.51 5.43
C GLU A 504 8.16 8.19 5.85
N LEU A 505 7.65 8.83 6.92
CA LEU A 505 6.24 8.74 7.29
C LEU A 505 5.34 9.32 6.17
N ASP A 506 5.68 10.50 5.66
CA ASP A 506 4.97 11.12 4.52
C ASP A 506 4.99 10.22 3.29
N LYS A 507 6.13 9.58 3.01
CA LYS A 507 6.29 8.70 1.86
C LYS A 507 5.43 7.45 1.96
N ILE A 508 5.25 6.85 3.14
CA ILE A 508 4.35 5.68 3.27
C ILE A 508 2.87 6.08 3.13
N ILE A 509 2.51 7.32 3.53
CA ILE A 509 1.15 7.88 3.43
C ILE A 509 0.83 8.31 1.99
N ASN A 510 1.74 9.06 1.36
CA ASN A 510 1.53 9.71 0.06
C ASN A 510 1.95 8.79 -1.08
N GLY A 511 1.07 7.86 -1.46
CA GLY A 511 1.31 6.93 -2.57
C GLY A 511 2.19 5.71 -2.20
N GLY A 512 2.66 5.63 -0.95
CA GLY A 512 3.49 4.53 -0.46
C GLY A 512 2.72 3.31 0.07
N GLU A 513 3.36 2.54 0.95
CA GLU A 513 2.86 1.25 1.42
C GLU A 513 1.49 1.34 2.13
N LEU A 514 1.26 2.39 2.93
CA LEU A 514 -0.01 2.56 3.64
C LEU A 514 -1.15 2.90 2.68
N PHE A 515 -0.90 3.81 1.73
CA PHE A 515 -1.84 4.09 0.64
C PHE A 515 -2.17 2.83 -0.17
N LEU A 516 -1.15 2.07 -0.59
CA LEU A 516 -1.34 0.84 -1.36
C LEU A 516 -2.09 -0.23 -0.59
N THR A 517 -1.90 -0.29 0.73
CA THR A 517 -2.64 -1.21 1.60
C THR A 517 -4.14 -0.92 1.50
N VAL A 518 -4.57 0.34 1.58
CA VAL A 518 -5.98 0.69 1.40
C VAL A 518 -6.42 0.54 -0.06
N LEU A 519 -5.57 0.85 -1.03
CA LEU A 519 -5.90 0.72 -2.46
C LEU A 519 -6.26 -0.74 -2.82
N LEU A 520 -5.46 -1.70 -2.32
CA LEU A 520 -5.49 -3.10 -2.75
C LEU A 520 -6.28 -4.04 -1.82
N ASN A 521 -6.68 -3.58 -0.63
CA ASN A 521 -7.49 -4.37 0.30
C ASN A 521 -8.87 -3.75 0.49
N PRO A 522 -9.97 -4.48 0.20
CA PRO A 522 -11.33 -4.00 0.49
C PRO A 522 -11.60 -3.73 1.97
N ILE A 523 -10.88 -4.40 2.87
CA ILE A 523 -10.99 -4.27 4.32
C ILE A 523 -9.58 -4.14 4.90
N SER A 524 -9.35 -3.07 5.66
CA SER A 524 -8.10 -2.79 6.35
C SER A 524 -8.35 -2.55 7.84
N ILE A 525 -7.67 -3.31 8.70
CA ILE A 525 -7.72 -3.19 10.16
C ILE A 525 -6.31 -2.83 10.61
N PHE A 526 -6.11 -1.57 10.99
CA PHE A 526 -4.81 -1.08 11.40
C PHE A 526 -4.61 -1.24 12.90
N MET A 527 -3.48 -1.87 13.25
CA MET A 527 -3.01 -1.93 14.62
C MET A 527 -2.18 -0.69 14.96
N THR A 528 -2.58 0.02 16.01
CA THR A 528 -1.81 1.10 16.64
C THR A 528 -1.87 0.94 18.16
N HIS A 529 -1.13 1.76 18.90
CA HIS A 529 -1.06 1.71 20.35
C HIS A 529 -1.30 3.09 20.94
N LEU A 530 -1.74 3.16 22.21
CA LEU A 530 -1.96 4.40 22.95
C LEU A 530 -0.81 5.41 22.79
N SER A 531 0.45 4.96 22.82
CA SER A 531 1.62 5.82 22.70
C SER A 531 1.73 6.55 21.36
N ASN A 532 1.09 6.04 20.29
CA ASN A 532 1.06 6.72 18.99
C ASN A 532 0.13 7.94 18.97
N TYR A 533 -0.73 8.09 19.99
CA TYR A 533 -1.72 9.16 20.11
C TYR A 533 -1.38 10.16 21.22
N GLY A 534 -0.39 9.87 22.06
CA GLY A 534 0.21 10.85 22.97
C GLY A 534 1.31 11.68 22.29
N ASN A 535 1.79 12.71 22.98
CA ASN A 535 2.94 13.52 22.56
C ASN A 535 2.79 14.13 21.14
N ASP A 536 3.57 13.65 20.15
CA ASP A 536 3.55 14.16 18.76
C ASP A 536 2.34 13.68 17.95
N ARG A 537 1.54 12.75 18.49
CA ARG A 537 0.27 12.27 17.91
C ARG A 537 0.43 11.71 16.49
N LEU A 538 1.48 10.93 16.26
CA LEU A 538 1.79 10.34 14.95
C LEU A 538 0.62 9.53 14.35
N GLY A 539 -0.17 8.86 15.20
CA GLY A 539 -1.38 8.16 14.78
C GLY A 539 -2.42 9.08 14.15
N LEU A 540 -2.69 10.22 14.78
CA LEU A 540 -3.65 11.21 14.27
C LEU A 540 -3.17 11.81 12.95
N TYR A 541 -1.89 12.20 12.88
CA TYR A 541 -1.27 12.70 11.66
C TYR A 541 -1.41 11.69 10.51
N THR A 542 -1.04 10.43 10.77
CA THR A 542 -1.02 9.37 9.76
C THR A 542 -2.38 9.16 9.12
N PHE A 543 -3.44 8.97 9.91
CA PHE A 543 -4.77 8.68 9.36
C PHE A 543 -5.43 9.92 8.74
N LYS A 544 -5.24 11.11 9.30
CA LYS A 544 -5.75 12.36 8.71
C LYS A 544 -5.16 12.58 7.31
N HIS A 545 -3.84 12.43 7.18
CA HIS A 545 -3.16 12.64 5.90
C HIS A 545 -3.45 11.51 4.90
N LEU A 546 -3.53 10.25 5.35
CA LEU A 546 -3.92 9.12 4.50
C LEU A 546 -5.31 9.32 3.89
N VAL A 547 -6.29 9.70 4.71
CA VAL A 547 -7.68 9.88 4.25
C VAL A 547 -7.78 11.04 3.27
N ARG A 548 -7.09 12.16 3.53
CA ARG A 548 -7.00 13.27 2.59
C ARG A 548 -6.39 12.83 1.26
N PHE A 549 -5.26 12.13 1.30
CA PHE A 549 -4.58 11.66 0.08
C PHE A 549 -5.45 10.69 -0.73
N LEU A 550 -6.10 9.73 -0.07
CA LEU A 550 -7.06 8.82 -0.71
C LEU A 550 -8.21 9.58 -1.37
N HIS A 551 -8.77 10.58 -0.68
CA HIS A 551 -9.86 11.39 -1.20
C HIS A 551 -9.44 12.24 -2.41
N SER A 552 -8.26 12.84 -2.36
CA SER A 552 -7.71 13.63 -3.47
C SER A 552 -7.54 12.77 -4.72
N TRP A 553 -6.92 11.60 -4.60
CA TRP A 553 -6.42 10.85 -5.76
C TRP A 553 -7.30 9.70 -6.21
N THR A 554 -8.35 9.35 -5.47
CA THR A 554 -9.16 8.18 -5.76
C THR A 554 -10.67 8.42 -5.68
N ASN A 555 -11.43 7.56 -6.34
CA ASN A 555 -12.88 7.46 -6.23
C ASN A 555 -13.30 6.44 -5.16
N LEU A 556 -12.38 6.04 -4.28
CA LEU A 556 -12.67 5.10 -3.20
C LEU A 556 -13.67 5.72 -2.22
N ARG A 557 -14.58 4.88 -1.73
CA ARG A 557 -15.57 5.25 -0.72
C ARG A 557 -15.18 4.59 0.59
N LEU A 558 -14.61 5.39 1.47
CA LEU A 558 -14.17 4.92 2.78
C LEU A 558 -15.36 4.77 3.72
N GLN A 559 -15.40 3.67 4.45
CA GLN A 559 -16.45 3.31 5.39
C GLN A 559 -15.83 2.71 6.65
N THR A 560 -16.54 2.77 7.76
CA THR A 560 -16.23 1.95 8.93
C THR A 560 -17.44 1.09 9.28
N LEU A 561 -17.19 -0.07 9.90
CA LEU A 561 -18.23 -0.93 10.44
C LEU A 561 -17.81 -1.41 11.83
N PRO A 562 -18.75 -1.60 12.77
CA PRO A 562 -18.46 -2.27 14.03
C PRO A 562 -17.78 -3.62 13.79
N PRO A 563 -16.82 -4.06 14.63
CA PRO A 563 -15.98 -5.21 14.34
C PRO A 563 -16.72 -6.51 13.96
N VAL A 564 -17.88 -6.78 14.59
CA VAL A 564 -18.71 -7.95 14.25
C VAL A 564 -19.30 -7.87 12.84
N GLN A 565 -19.80 -6.69 12.45
CA GLN A 565 -20.34 -6.47 11.11
C GLN A 565 -19.22 -6.46 10.07
N LEU A 566 -18.07 -5.89 10.42
CA LEU A 566 -16.87 -5.92 9.57
C LEU A 566 -16.41 -7.35 9.30
N ALA A 567 -16.41 -8.21 10.32
CA ALA A 567 -16.05 -9.62 10.16
C ALA A 567 -17.02 -10.37 9.24
N GLN A 568 -18.33 -10.15 9.42
CA GLN A 568 -19.34 -10.71 8.53
C GLN A 568 -19.13 -10.25 7.09
N LYS A 569 -18.83 -8.96 6.88
CA LYS A 569 -18.51 -8.41 5.56
C LYS A 569 -17.25 -9.05 4.98
N TYR A 570 -16.22 -9.26 5.79
CA TYR A 570 -14.98 -9.94 5.37
C TYR A 570 -15.27 -11.32 4.79
N PHE A 571 -15.95 -12.18 5.55
CA PHE A 571 -16.25 -13.54 5.11
C PHE A 571 -17.39 -13.64 4.07
N GLN A 572 -18.10 -12.54 3.79
CA GLN A 572 -18.96 -12.41 2.61
C GLN A 572 -18.12 -12.15 1.34
N ILE A 573 -17.07 -11.34 1.44
CA ILE A 573 -16.17 -11.03 0.33
C ILE A 573 -15.22 -12.21 0.06
N PHE A 574 -14.63 -12.78 1.10
CA PHE A 574 -13.63 -13.85 1.06
C PHE A 574 -14.19 -15.15 1.64
N SER A 575 -15.20 -15.71 0.97
CA SER A 575 -15.95 -16.87 1.46
C SER A 575 -15.10 -18.14 1.62
N GLU A 576 -14.07 -18.26 0.81
CA GLU A 576 -13.07 -19.33 0.77
C GLU A 576 -12.03 -19.25 1.89
N GLU A 577 -12.03 -18.15 2.66
CA GLU A 577 -11.08 -17.94 3.75
C GLU A 577 -11.61 -18.38 5.12
N LYS A 578 -12.82 -18.94 5.19
CA LYS A 578 -13.40 -19.41 6.46
C LYS A 578 -12.60 -20.53 7.09
N ASP A 579 -12.09 -21.46 6.27
CA ASP A 579 -11.35 -22.61 6.76
C ASP A 579 -9.89 -22.24 7.03
N PRO A 580 -9.37 -22.53 8.25
CA PRO A 580 -7.99 -22.28 8.59
C PRO A 580 -7.04 -23.19 7.79
N LEU A 581 -5.92 -22.62 7.37
CA LEU A 581 -4.76 -23.32 6.84
C LEU A 581 -3.90 -23.73 8.03
N TRP A 582 -4.09 -24.97 8.48
CA TRP A 582 -3.17 -25.56 9.45
C TRP A 582 -1.86 -25.91 8.75
N GLN A 583 -0.76 -25.41 9.27
CA GLN A 583 0.59 -25.79 8.84
C GLN A 583 1.27 -26.63 9.92
#